data_AF-A0A285X698-F1
#
_entry.id   AF-A0A285X698-F1
#
_cell.length_a   1.000
_cell.length_b   1.000
_cell.length_c   1.000
_cell.angle_alpha   90.00
_cell.angle_beta   90.00
_cell.angle_gamma   90.00
#
_symmetry.space_group_name_H-M   'P 1'
#
loop_
_entity.id
_entity.type
_entity.pdbx_description
1 polymer ?
#
loop_
_entity_poly.entity_id
_entity_poly.type
_entity_poly.pdbx_seq_one_letter_code
_entity_poly.pdbx_strand_id
1 'polypeptide(L)'
;MRKIYLLLMVALVYSCSVEDDSYLEYGDNYAFTASVEADACTISAGADKSTTITVAQAEAIPSWDEVRKLYLSLLDEGVSRNGEFDPAIWDLIDAFNENPLGEFTTIYTVTEGDCSDSVILTINVVESLPSDPTCELSAGDDASKTITKSEADAIPSWDEVRKLYLSLLEAGVARNGEFDPSIWDLINSYTGPGEYSTTYTITEGDCADSVELTIVVVADGSSDPTCNLNAGADASKTITKSEADAIPSWDEVRKLYLSLLEEGISKNGEFHPSIWDLINSYTGPGTYTTTYTISEGECTDSVELTIYVVADQSSDPGCDLILKTESSKSISYSEAEAIPSWDEVRKLYLSLLPQGVSRSGSFDPSIWDLINDFNERGVGSYTTTYTVVEGDCSDSIELTIHVTPDN
;
A
#
# COMPACT_ATOMS: atom_id res chain seq x y z
N MET A 1 30.59 38.17 0.37
CA MET A 1 30.80 39.61 0.11
C MET A 1 29.95 40.41 1.08
N ARG A 2 30.49 41.53 1.59
CA ARG A 2 29.96 42.52 2.58
C ARG A 2 30.06 42.07 4.07
N LYS A 3 31.13 42.43 4.81
CA LYS A 3 31.54 43.71 5.46
C LYS A 3 30.67 44.04 6.71
N ILE A 4 31.17 43.78 7.93
CA ILE A 4 32.02 44.61 8.84
C ILE A 4 31.20 45.64 9.64
N TYR A 5 31.29 45.56 10.99
CA TYR A 5 31.60 46.60 12.00
C TYR A 5 31.41 45.92 13.38
N LEU A 6 32.42 45.53 14.16
CA LEU A 6 33.53 46.25 14.81
C LEU A 6 33.04 47.33 15.80
N LEU A 7 33.04 46.98 17.10
CA LEU A 7 33.30 47.93 18.17
C LEU A 7 33.91 47.20 19.38
N LEU A 8 35.15 47.59 19.64
CA LEU A 8 36.06 47.22 20.71
C LEU A 8 36.42 48.55 21.38
N MET A 9 36.50 48.59 22.72
CA MET A 9 37.30 49.50 23.57
C MET A 9 36.56 49.86 24.86
N VAL A 10 37.18 50.10 26.01
CA VAL A 10 38.52 49.83 26.59
C VAL A 10 38.33 50.22 28.06
N ALA A 11 38.89 49.42 28.98
CA ALA A 11 38.96 49.77 30.39
C ALA A 11 40.07 50.80 30.62
N LEU A 12 39.75 51.92 31.27
CA LEU A 12 40.72 52.89 31.77
C LEU A 12 40.47 53.15 33.26
N VAL A 13 41.49 52.81 34.04
CA VAL A 13 41.64 53.07 35.47
C VAL A 13 42.14 54.50 35.62
N TYR A 14 41.55 55.31 36.50
CA TYR A 14 42.16 56.54 36.98
C TYR A 14 41.94 56.69 38.49
N SER A 15 43.07 56.66 39.19
CA SER A 15 43.27 57.07 40.57
C SER A 15 43.36 58.59 40.68
N CYS A 16 42.76 59.19 41.70
CA CYS A 16 43.16 60.50 42.23
C CYS A 16 43.11 60.48 43.76
N SER A 17 44.28 60.69 44.37
CA SER A 17 44.51 61.09 45.77
C SER A 17 44.68 62.60 45.84
N VAL A 18 44.20 63.25 46.92
CA VAL A 18 44.73 64.49 47.54
C VAL A 18 44.19 64.49 49.00
N GLU A 19 44.99 64.24 50.04
CA GLU A 19 45.77 65.20 50.89
C GLU A 19 44.89 66.33 51.47
N ASP A 20 44.47 66.23 52.73
CA ASP A 20 45.10 66.67 53.99
C ASP A 20 45.08 68.19 54.19
N ASP A 21 44.37 68.63 55.25
CA ASP A 21 44.70 69.86 55.97
C ASP A 21 44.06 69.84 57.37
N SER A 22 44.95 69.79 58.35
CA SER A 22 44.76 69.84 59.79
C SER A 22 44.16 71.14 60.30
N TYR A 23 43.36 71.10 61.38
CA TYR A 23 43.44 72.09 62.47
C TYR A 23 42.94 71.49 63.79
N LEU A 24 43.78 71.59 64.81
CA LEU A 24 43.58 71.15 66.19
C LEU A 24 42.87 72.24 67.00
N GLU A 25 41.89 71.87 67.85
CA GLU A 25 41.76 72.53 69.16
C GLU A 25 41.18 71.57 70.22
N TYR A 26 41.80 71.63 71.39
CA TYR A 26 41.64 70.76 72.56
C TYR A 26 40.65 71.42 73.53
N GLY A 27 39.69 70.67 74.08
CA GLY A 27 38.76 71.21 75.08
C GLY A 27 37.99 70.13 75.84
N ASP A 28 38.40 69.92 77.08
CA ASP A 28 37.94 68.93 78.06
C ASP A 28 36.41 68.81 78.27
N ASN A 29 35.95 67.56 78.19
CA ASN A 29 35.28 66.82 79.26
C ASN A 29 34.32 67.59 80.20
N TYR A 30 33.06 67.72 79.78
CA TYR A 30 31.92 67.54 80.69
C TYR A 30 31.09 66.37 80.19
N ALA A 31 31.27 65.20 80.82
CA ALA A 31 30.41 64.05 80.65
C ALA A 31 29.03 64.37 81.22
N PHE A 32 28.14 64.89 80.37
CA PHE A 32 26.71 64.72 80.54
C PHE A 32 26.39 63.34 80.01
N THR A 33 26.10 62.39 80.91
CA THR A 33 25.52 61.10 80.53
C THR A 33 24.09 61.34 80.06
N ALA A 34 23.93 61.76 78.80
CA ALA A 34 22.76 61.38 78.04
C ALA A 34 22.99 59.94 77.63
N SER A 35 22.28 59.01 78.26
CA SER A 35 22.02 57.71 77.65
C SER A 35 21.16 57.98 76.42
N VAL A 36 21.81 58.33 75.31
CA VAL A 36 21.26 58.03 74.00
C VAL A 36 21.49 56.54 73.86
N GLU A 37 20.50 55.75 74.26
CA GLU A 37 20.34 54.46 73.62
C GLU A 37 20.18 54.82 72.14
N ALA A 38 21.26 54.61 71.38
CA ALA A 38 21.17 54.56 69.94
C ALA A 38 20.37 53.29 69.66
N ASP A 39 19.05 53.42 69.75
CA ASP A 39 18.10 52.42 69.28
C ASP A 39 18.40 52.27 67.79
N ALA A 40 19.19 51.26 67.48
CA ALA A 40 19.40 50.86 66.10
C ALA A 40 18.05 50.35 65.64
N CYS A 41 17.32 51.22 64.94
CA CYS A 41 16.06 50.91 64.30
C CYS A 41 16.24 49.67 63.42
N THR A 42 15.77 48.50 63.88
CA THR A 42 15.87 47.24 63.14
C THR A 42 14.54 46.84 62.50
N ILE A 43 13.49 47.64 62.70
CA ILE A 43 12.20 47.41 62.07
C ILE A 43 12.30 47.63 60.56
N SER A 44 11.64 46.75 59.81
CA SER A 44 11.44 46.92 58.39
C SER A 44 10.04 46.44 58.03
N ALA A 45 9.31 47.27 57.29
CA ALA A 45 8.01 46.96 56.71
C ALA A 45 8.13 46.15 55.40
N GLY A 46 9.36 45.94 54.91
CA GLY A 46 9.65 45.22 53.67
C GLY A 46 9.63 46.12 52.42
N ALA A 47 9.72 45.50 51.25
CA ALA A 47 9.65 46.20 49.97
C ALA A 47 8.20 46.30 49.46
N ASP A 48 7.91 47.33 48.67
CA ASP A 48 6.61 47.52 48.04
C ASP A 48 6.19 46.28 47.25
N LYS A 49 4.93 45.86 47.40
CA LYS A 49 4.39 44.69 46.71
C LYS A 49 3.01 44.94 46.14
N SER A 50 2.76 44.27 45.02
CA SER A 50 1.45 44.23 44.41
C SER A 50 1.07 42.82 43.97
N THR A 51 -0.23 42.57 43.86
CA THR A 51 -0.78 41.39 43.20
C THR A 51 -1.99 41.78 42.37
N THR A 52 -2.33 40.97 41.37
CA THR A 52 -3.52 41.17 40.54
C THR A 52 -4.51 40.04 40.79
N ILE A 53 -5.78 40.37 40.98
CA ILE A 53 -6.89 39.41 41.13
C ILE A 53 -8.05 39.81 40.21
N THR A 54 -8.94 38.85 39.93
CA THR A 54 -10.19 39.13 39.23
C THR A 54 -11.25 39.72 40.15
N VAL A 55 -12.24 40.41 39.57
CA VAL A 55 -13.45 40.85 40.30
C VAL A 55 -14.11 39.66 41.03
N ALA A 56 -14.24 38.51 40.37
CA ALA A 56 -14.84 37.32 40.97
C ALA A 56 -14.06 36.80 42.18
N GLN A 57 -12.72 36.84 42.13
CA GLN A 57 -11.87 36.48 43.26
C GLN A 57 -11.99 37.49 44.41
N ALA A 58 -12.08 38.79 44.10
CA ALA A 58 -12.25 39.85 45.08
C ALA A 58 -13.63 39.74 45.78
N GLU A 59 -14.71 39.51 45.04
CA GLU A 59 -16.07 39.31 45.56
C GLU A 59 -16.20 38.04 46.40
N ALA A 60 -15.39 37.01 46.14
CA ALA A 60 -15.39 35.77 46.89
C ALA A 60 -14.76 35.91 48.29
N ILE A 61 -14.15 37.05 48.62
CA ILE A 61 -13.54 37.30 49.94
C ILE A 61 -14.67 37.67 50.93
N PRO A 62 -14.98 36.79 51.91
CA PRO A 62 -16.27 36.86 52.60
C PRO A 62 -16.33 37.91 53.72
N SER A 63 -15.21 38.53 54.11
CA SER A 63 -15.17 39.45 55.25
C SER A 63 -13.96 40.37 55.26
N TRP A 64 -14.07 41.44 56.05
CA TRP A 64 -12.97 42.37 56.36
C TRP A 64 -11.70 41.67 56.84
N ASP A 65 -11.82 40.62 57.65
CA ASP A 65 -10.66 39.87 58.19
C ASP A 65 -9.90 39.14 57.07
N GLU A 66 -10.61 38.61 56.07
CA GLU A 66 -10.01 37.94 54.92
C GLU A 66 -9.35 38.95 53.95
N VAL A 67 -9.93 40.14 53.78
CA VAL A 67 -9.28 41.23 53.03
C VAL A 67 -8.00 41.68 53.74
N ARG A 68 -8.04 41.83 55.08
CA ARG A 68 -6.84 42.12 55.87
C ARG A 68 -5.77 41.05 55.69
N LYS A 69 -6.15 39.76 55.71
CA LYS A 69 -5.23 38.65 55.47
C LYS A 69 -4.62 38.70 54.06
N LEU A 70 -5.39 39.07 53.05
CA LEU A 70 -4.90 39.24 51.69
C LEU A 70 -3.78 40.30 51.63
N TYR A 71 -3.98 41.49 52.20
CA TYR A 71 -2.93 42.51 52.25
C TYR A 71 -1.72 42.07 53.09
N LEU A 72 -1.94 41.44 54.25
CA LEU A 72 -0.85 40.92 55.07
C LEU A 72 -0.06 39.80 54.37
N SER A 73 -0.65 39.08 53.42
CA SER A 73 0.05 38.05 52.62
C SER A 73 1.08 38.64 51.66
N LEU A 74 1.00 39.93 51.35
CA LEU A 74 1.99 40.63 50.53
C LEU A 74 3.26 40.97 51.32
N LEU A 75 3.22 40.99 52.65
CA LEU A 75 4.41 41.29 53.45
C LEU A 75 5.46 40.17 53.37
N ASP A 76 6.74 40.54 53.43
CA ASP A 76 7.83 39.57 53.51
C ASP A 76 7.79 38.75 54.81
N GLU A 77 8.37 37.56 54.76
CA GLU A 77 8.53 36.73 55.95
C GLU A 77 9.39 37.46 56.99
N GLY A 78 8.90 37.55 58.23
CA GLY A 78 9.57 38.27 59.32
C GLY A 78 9.08 39.71 59.56
N VAL A 79 8.29 40.29 58.65
CA VAL A 79 7.66 41.61 58.88
C VAL A 79 6.56 41.48 59.94
N SER A 80 6.53 42.42 60.90
CA SER A 80 5.50 42.48 61.94
C SER A 80 4.10 42.63 61.32
N ARG A 81 3.12 41.85 61.81
CA ARG A 81 1.72 41.85 61.32
C ARG A 81 0.77 42.72 62.15
N ASN A 82 1.32 43.49 63.08
CA ASN A 82 0.59 44.37 64.01
C ASN A 82 0.65 45.86 63.62
N GLY A 83 1.01 46.16 62.36
CA GLY A 83 1.04 47.51 61.82
C GLY A 83 -0.34 48.05 61.48
N GLU A 84 -0.35 49.33 61.10
CA GLU A 84 -1.53 50.10 60.72
C GLU A 84 -1.60 50.27 59.20
N PHE A 85 -2.83 50.34 58.67
CA PHE A 85 -3.11 50.54 57.24
C PHE A 85 -3.69 51.94 57.04
N ASP A 86 -3.12 52.71 56.13
CA ASP A 86 -3.62 54.02 55.70
C ASP A 86 -3.66 54.12 54.15
N PRO A 87 -4.85 54.19 53.52
CA PRO A 87 -6.20 54.12 54.11
C PRO A 87 -6.49 52.78 54.80
N ALA A 88 -7.50 52.74 55.66
CA ALA A 88 -7.86 51.54 56.41
C ALA A 88 -8.47 50.48 55.48
N ILE A 89 -8.41 49.21 55.87
CA ILE A 89 -9.00 48.10 55.08
C ILE A 89 -10.50 48.31 54.80
N TRP A 90 -11.24 48.97 55.70
CA TRP A 90 -12.64 49.33 55.45
C TRP A 90 -12.81 50.31 54.30
N ASP A 91 -11.94 51.32 54.19
CA ASP A 91 -11.98 52.30 53.13
C ASP A 91 -11.67 51.66 51.76
N LEU A 92 -10.79 50.66 51.73
CA LEU A 92 -10.49 49.88 50.52
C LEU A 92 -11.67 49.01 50.09
N ILE A 93 -12.39 48.42 51.04
CA ILE A 93 -13.61 47.65 50.78
C ILE A 93 -14.71 48.57 50.24
N ASP A 94 -14.89 49.75 50.84
CA ASP A 94 -15.87 50.73 50.38
C ASP A 94 -15.52 51.24 48.98
N ALA A 95 -14.24 51.53 48.71
CA ALA A 95 -13.77 51.90 47.37
C ALA A 95 -14.04 50.79 46.34
N PHE A 96 -13.84 49.53 46.70
CA PHE A 96 -14.14 48.38 45.83
C PHE A 96 -15.64 48.26 45.53
N ASN A 97 -16.50 48.48 46.53
CA ASN A 97 -17.96 48.44 46.35
C ASN A 97 -18.47 49.59 45.46
N GLU A 98 -17.77 50.73 45.42
CA GLU A 98 -18.10 51.85 44.54
C GLU A 98 -17.60 51.63 43.10
N ASN A 99 -16.36 51.13 42.95
CA ASN A 99 -15.77 50.83 41.65
C ASN A 99 -14.87 49.59 41.76
N PRO A 100 -15.33 48.40 41.34
CA PRO A 100 -14.65 47.13 41.61
C PRO A 100 -13.41 46.89 40.75
N LEU A 101 -13.06 47.81 39.85
CA LEU A 101 -11.92 47.72 38.94
C LEU A 101 -10.89 48.80 39.23
N GLY A 102 -9.61 48.43 39.23
CA GLY A 102 -8.49 49.34 39.43
C GLY A 102 -7.56 48.92 40.56
N GLU A 103 -6.71 49.85 40.98
CA GLU A 103 -5.70 49.64 42.02
C GLU A 103 -6.22 50.07 43.38
N PHE A 104 -6.17 49.16 44.35
CA PHE A 104 -6.52 49.39 45.75
C PHE A 104 -5.24 49.38 46.57
N THR A 105 -4.73 50.57 46.87
CA THR A 105 -3.42 50.78 47.49
C THR A 105 -3.56 51.25 48.94
N THR A 106 -2.74 50.70 49.83
CA THR A 106 -2.60 51.14 51.21
C THR A 106 -1.14 51.18 51.62
N ILE A 107 -0.80 52.11 52.51
CA ILE A 107 0.48 52.18 53.18
C ILE A 107 0.37 51.39 54.48
N TYR A 108 1.20 50.36 54.62
CA TYR A 108 1.29 49.60 55.85
C TYR A 108 2.49 50.08 56.68
N THR A 109 2.22 50.61 57.88
CA THR A 109 3.23 51.17 58.76
C THR A 109 3.41 50.31 60.00
N VAL A 110 4.66 49.93 60.28
CA VAL A 110 5.05 49.25 61.52
C VAL A 110 5.75 50.26 62.42
N THR A 111 5.36 50.31 63.70
CA THR A 111 5.97 51.18 64.70
C THR A 111 6.44 50.35 65.90
N GLU A 112 7.69 50.55 66.33
CA GLU A 112 8.27 49.96 67.53
C GLU A 112 9.05 51.05 68.29
N GLY A 113 8.58 51.45 69.46
CA GLY A 113 9.15 52.59 70.19
C GLY A 113 9.02 53.90 69.40
N ASP A 114 10.13 54.62 69.22
CA ASP A 114 10.21 55.87 68.44
C ASP A 114 10.52 55.62 66.94
N CYS A 115 10.56 54.36 66.53
CA CYS A 115 10.91 53.92 65.18
C CYS A 115 9.66 53.56 64.36
N SER A 116 9.57 54.04 63.11
CA SER A 116 8.53 53.64 62.16
C SER A 116 9.10 53.36 60.76
N ASP A 117 8.63 52.28 60.12
CA ASP A 117 8.91 51.98 58.71
C ASP A 117 7.59 51.67 57.96
N SER A 118 7.54 51.94 56.65
CA SER A 118 6.31 51.83 55.86
C SER A 118 6.54 51.21 54.49
N VAL A 119 5.54 50.46 54.02
CA VAL A 119 5.54 49.79 52.71
C VAL A 119 4.23 50.03 51.97
N ILE A 120 4.30 50.15 50.64
CA ILE A 120 3.11 50.28 49.80
C ILE A 120 2.65 48.89 49.37
N LEU A 121 1.39 48.58 49.66
CA LEU A 121 0.73 47.34 49.28
C LEU A 121 -0.42 47.63 48.33
N THR A 122 -0.43 46.97 47.17
CA THR A 122 -1.45 47.22 46.13
C THR A 122 -2.11 45.93 45.66
N ILE A 123 -3.45 45.90 45.67
CA ILE A 123 -4.24 44.88 44.98
C ILE A 123 -4.79 45.51 43.70
N ASN A 124 -4.41 44.99 42.54
CA ASN A 124 -4.99 45.39 41.26
C ASN A 124 -6.16 44.46 40.92
N VAL A 125 -7.37 44.99 40.79
CA VAL A 125 -8.55 44.21 40.40
C VAL A 125 -8.89 44.47 38.94
N VAL A 126 -8.91 43.39 38.18
CA VAL A 126 -9.22 43.39 36.74
C VAL A 126 -10.46 42.55 36.45
N GLU A 127 -11.14 42.83 35.33
CA GLU A 127 -12.33 42.06 34.91
C GLU A 127 -11.97 40.59 34.65
N SER A 128 -10.81 40.37 34.04
CA SER A 128 -10.21 39.06 33.83
C SER A 128 -8.69 39.18 33.95
N LEU A 129 -8.05 38.22 34.60
CA LEU A 129 -6.60 38.11 34.53
C LEU A 129 -6.20 37.89 33.07
N PRO A 130 -5.05 38.44 32.61
CA PRO A 130 -4.48 37.98 31.36
C PRO A 130 -4.36 36.46 31.49
N SER A 131 -4.90 35.72 30.53
CA SER A 131 -4.66 34.29 30.43
C SER A 131 -3.16 34.07 30.60
N ASP A 132 -2.80 33.33 31.66
CA ASP A 132 -1.52 32.67 31.87
C ASP A 132 -0.90 32.30 30.50
N PRO A 133 0.39 32.57 30.21
CA PRO A 133 1.02 32.19 28.95
C PRO A 133 0.46 30.86 28.48
N THR A 134 -0.36 30.93 27.44
CA THR A 134 -1.04 29.77 26.90
C THR A 134 0.06 28.79 26.58
N CYS A 135 0.11 27.69 27.32
CA CYS A 135 0.97 26.60 26.94
C CYS A 135 0.43 26.07 25.62
N GLU A 136 1.02 26.55 24.53
CA GLU A 136 0.85 26.00 23.19
C GLU A 136 1.66 24.70 23.04
N LEU A 137 1.69 23.92 24.12
CA LEU A 137 2.14 22.55 24.13
C LEU A 137 0.95 21.70 23.70
N SER A 138 1.10 21.05 22.56
CA SER A 138 0.14 20.06 22.10
C SER A 138 0.87 18.79 21.71
N ALA A 139 0.53 17.69 22.37
CA ALA A 139 0.96 16.34 22.04
C ALA A 139 0.20 15.77 20.83
N GLY A 140 -0.82 16.49 20.36
CA GLY A 140 -1.71 16.09 19.28
C GLY A 140 -2.91 15.27 19.78
N ASP A 141 -3.73 14.82 18.84
CA ASP A 141 -4.87 13.94 19.10
C ASP A 141 -4.43 12.46 19.21
N ASP A 142 -5.20 11.66 19.94
CA ASP A 142 -4.98 10.21 20.08
C ASP A 142 -4.89 9.54 18.70
N ALA A 143 -3.86 8.71 18.52
CA ALA A 143 -3.53 8.14 17.23
C ALA A 143 -3.34 6.63 17.35
N SER A 144 -3.88 5.91 16.38
CA SER A 144 -3.71 4.46 16.28
C SER A 144 -3.29 4.00 14.90
N LYS A 145 -2.55 2.89 14.86
CA LYS A 145 -2.16 2.23 13.62
C LYS A 145 -2.27 0.72 13.77
N THR A 146 -2.92 0.10 12.79
CA THR A 146 -2.98 -1.35 12.69
C THR A 146 -1.80 -1.86 11.87
N ILE A 147 -1.13 -2.89 12.38
CA ILE A 147 -0.10 -3.66 11.67
C ILE A 147 -0.40 -5.15 11.83
N THR A 148 0.11 -5.96 10.91
CA THR A 148 0.04 -7.41 10.98
C THR A 148 1.09 -7.98 11.93
N LYS A 149 0.89 -9.23 12.36
CA LYS A 149 1.84 -9.93 13.23
C LYS A 149 3.22 -10.06 12.56
N SER A 150 3.26 -10.38 11.27
CA SER A 150 4.49 -10.48 10.49
C SER A 150 5.22 -9.14 10.39
N GLU A 151 4.49 -8.03 10.19
CA GLU A 151 5.08 -6.69 10.24
C GLU A 151 5.64 -6.36 11.62
N ALA A 152 4.92 -6.71 12.70
CA ALA A 152 5.38 -6.49 14.08
C ALA A 152 6.64 -7.33 14.40
N ASP A 153 6.65 -8.60 14.02
CA ASP A 153 7.78 -9.53 14.23
C ASP A 153 9.02 -9.14 13.40
N ALA A 154 8.83 -8.43 12.28
CA ALA A 154 9.92 -7.99 11.40
C ALA A 154 10.65 -6.73 11.91
N ILE A 155 10.18 -6.07 12.97
CA ILE A 155 10.80 -4.85 13.51
C ILE A 155 12.10 -5.25 14.25
N PRO A 156 13.28 -4.86 13.74
CA PRO A 156 14.54 -5.49 14.15
C PRO A 156 15.12 -4.94 15.46
N SER A 157 14.63 -3.81 15.97
CA SER A 157 15.25 -3.15 17.12
C SER A 157 14.31 -2.20 17.85
N TRP A 158 14.70 -1.87 19.09
CA TRP A 158 14.07 -0.85 19.92
C TRP A 158 13.91 0.51 19.22
N ASP A 159 14.91 0.93 18.43
CA ASP A 159 14.89 2.21 17.72
C ASP A 159 13.79 2.24 16.64
N GLU A 160 13.57 1.11 15.95
CA GLU A 160 12.53 0.99 14.94
C GLU A 160 11.13 0.95 15.58
N VAL A 161 10.96 0.32 16.74
CA VAL A 161 9.71 0.40 17.52
C VAL A 161 9.44 1.84 17.97
N ARG A 162 10.45 2.53 18.49
CA ARG A 162 10.33 3.95 18.86
C ARG A 162 9.91 4.81 17.65
N LYS A 163 10.52 4.60 16.48
CA LYS A 163 10.14 5.30 15.24
C LYS A 163 8.71 5.01 14.83
N LEU A 164 8.24 3.77 14.98
CA LEU A 164 6.86 3.39 14.70
C LEU A 164 5.87 4.21 15.54
N TYR A 165 6.07 4.28 16.86
CA TYR A 165 5.21 5.10 17.73
C TYR A 165 5.33 6.60 17.41
N LEU A 166 6.55 7.12 17.22
CA LEU A 166 6.74 8.53 16.82
C LEU A 166 6.14 8.87 15.44
N SER A 167 5.85 7.87 14.60
CA SER A 167 5.20 8.08 13.30
C SER A 167 3.69 8.33 13.40
N LEU A 168 3.09 8.03 14.56
CA LEU A 168 1.67 8.32 14.86
C LEU A 168 1.45 9.80 15.19
N LEU A 169 2.48 10.50 15.68
CA LEU A 169 2.39 11.90 16.06
C LEU A 169 2.19 12.80 14.82
N GLU A 170 1.30 13.79 14.96
CA GLU A 170 1.07 14.79 13.93
C GLU A 170 2.33 15.59 13.59
N ALA A 171 2.36 16.14 12.38
CA ALA A 171 3.46 16.99 11.96
C ALA A 171 3.49 18.28 12.79
N GLY A 172 4.61 18.53 13.48
CA GLY A 172 4.78 19.71 14.34
C GLY A 172 4.82 19.38 15.83
N VAL A 173 4.35 18.18 16.23
CA VAL A 173 4.47 17.73 17.63
C VAL A 173 5.94 17.48 17.98
N ALA A 174 6.35 17.95 19.16
CA ALA A 174 7.70 17.79 19.67
C ALA A 174 8.01 16.30 19.90
N ARG A 175 9.20 15.83 19.46
CA ARG A 175 9.58 14.40 19.48
C ARG A 175 10.54 14.02 20.62
N ASN A 176 10.68 14.90 21.60
CA ASN A 176 11.54 14.76 22.79
C ASN A 176 10.77 14.36 24.07
N GLY A 177 9.47 14.10 23.96
CA GLY A 177 8.65 13.58 25.05
C GLY A 177 9.01 12.15 25.51
N GLU A 178 8.38 11.77 26.61
CA GLU A 178 8.55 10.51 27.32
C GLU A 178 7.38 9.55 27.04
N PHE A 179 7.67 8.25 27.02
CA PHE A 179 6.69 7.19 26.81
C PHE A 179 6.41 6.47 28.13
N ASP A 180 5.15 6.38 28.52
CA ASP A 180 4.70 5.59 29.68
C ASP A 180 3.48 4.73 29.32
N PRO A 181 3.60 3.38 29.29
CA PRO A 181 4.81 2.58 29.51
C PRO A 181 5.94 2.85 28.50
N SER A 182 7.18 2.56 28.89
CA SER A 182 8.35 2.80 28.02
C SER A 182 8.35 1.88 26.79
N ILE A 183 9.07 2.28 25.74
CA ILE A 183 9.23 1.44 24.53
C ILE A 183 9.81 0.04 24.88
N TRP A 184 10.67 -0.06 25.90
CA TRP A 184 11.17 -1.36 26.35
C TRP A 184 10.07 -2.22 26.99
N ASP A 185 9.17 -1.61 27.76
CA ASP A 185 8.05 -2.31 28.39
C ASP A 185 7.03 -2.79 27.33
N LEU A 186 6.80 -2.00 26.28
CA LEU A 186 5.99 -2.41 25.13
C LEU A 186 6.60 -3.61 24.40
N ILE A 187 7.92 -3.59 24.16
CA ILE A 187 8.63 -4.72 23.53
C ILE A 187 8.56 -5.97 24.42
N ASN A 188 8.75 -5.82 25.72
CA ASN A 188 8.73 -6.95 26.66
C ASN A 188 7.32 -7.51 26.87
N SER A 189 6.27 -6.70 26.70
CA SER A 189 4.87 -7.12 26.81
C SER A 189 4.31 -7.69 25.51
N TYR A 190 5.01 -7.53 24.38
CA TYR A 190 4.60 -8.09 23.10
C TYR A 190 4.54 -9.62 23.13
N THR A 191 3.34 -10.17 22.98
CA THR A 191 3.08 -11.62 23.00
C THR A 191 2.33 -12.12 21.75
N GLY A 192 2.11 -11.25 20.78
CA GLY A 192 1.39 -11.56 19.53
C GLY A 192 0.25 -10.56 19.25
N PRO A 193 -0.84 -10.98 18.59
CA PRO A 193 -1.96 -10.09 18.29
C PRO A 193 -2.57 -9.49 19.56
N GLY A 194 -2.84 -8.19 19.52
CA GLY A 194 -3.31 -7.41 20.65
C GLY A 194 -3.13 -5.91 20.41
N GLU A 195 -3.60 -5.11 21.36
CA GLU A 195 -3.42 -3.66 21.37
C GLU A 195 -2.29 -3.29 22.33
N TYR A 196 -1.38 -2.45 21.86
CA TYR A 196 -0.23 -1.98 22.60
C TYR A 196 -0.28 -0.46 22.62
N SER A 197 -0.66 0.12 23.77
CA SER A 197 -0.79 1.56 23.94
C SER A 197 0.28 2.13 24.87
N THR A 198 0.66 3.38 24.61
CA THR A 198 1.57 4.16 25.46
C THR A 198 1.13 5.62 25.48
N THR A 199 1.27 6.25 26.64
CA THR A 199 1.04 7.69 26.78
C THR A 199 2.32 8.42 26.44
N TYR A 200 2.26 9.27 25.43
CA TYR A 200 3.37 10.12 25.04
C TYR A 200 3.19 11.51 25.65
N THR A 201 4.07 11.88 26.58
CA THR A 201 3.99 13.16 27.31
C THR A 201 5.13 14.07 26.91
N ILE A 202 4.81 15.29 26.49
CA ILE A 202 5.77 16.37 26.24
C ILE A 202 5.68 17.40 27.36
N THR A 203 6.83 17.89 27.80
CA THR A 203 6.92 18.86 28.90
C THR A 203 7.83 20.01 28.51
N GLU A 204 7.39 21.25 28.76
CA GLU A 204 8.15 22.48 28.55
C GLU A 204 7.89 23.43 29.72
N GLY A 205 8.89 23.63 30.57
CA GLY A 205 8.72 24.36 31.84
C GLY A 205 7.77 23.61 32.78
N ASP A 206 6.74 24.31 33.24
CA ASP A 206 5.70 23.78 34.14
C ASP A 206 4.50 23.17 33.38
N CYS A 207 4.54 23.16 32.05
CA CYS A 207 3.46 22.65 31.22
C CYS A 207 3.76 21.27 30.69
N ALA A 208 2.75 20.40 30.73
CA ALA A 208 2.77 19.08 30.14
C ALA A 208 1.48 18.83 29.35
N ASP A 209 1.62 18.18 28.20
CA ASP A 209 0.50 17.65 27.44
C ASP A 209 0.79 16.21 27.01
N SER A 210 -0.26 15.41 26.86
CA SER A 210 -0.12 13.97 26.63
C SER A 210 -1.13 13.44 25.62
N VAL A 211 -0.70 12.46 24.84
CA VAL A 211 -1.52 11.77 23.84
C VAL A 211 -1.41 10.26 23.98
N GLU A 212 -2.49 9.52 23.72
CA GLU A 212 -2.44 8.05 23.66
C GLU A 212 -2.06 7.59 22.25
N LEU A 213 -0.99 6.81 22.17
CA LEU A 213 -0.51 6.21 20.93
C LEU A 213 -0.71 4.70 20.97
N THR A 214 -1.49 4.16 20.04
CA THR A 214 -1.87 2.74 20.04
C THR A 214 -1.43 2.02 18.77
N ILE A 215 -0.67 0.93 18.92
CA ILE A 215 -0.41 -0.03 17.84
C ILE A 215 -1.31 -1.23 18.04
N VAL A 216 -2.19 -1.47 17.06
CA VAL A 216 -3.05 -2.66 17.01
C VAL A 216 -2.34 -3.72 16.17
N VAL A 217 -1.84 -4.76 16.81
CA VAL A 217 -1.29 -5.92 16.11
C VAL A 217 -2.43 -6.89 15.86
N VAL A 218 -2.84 -7.05 14.62
CA VAL A 218 -3.77 -8.11 14.24
C VAL A 218 -3.01 -9.38 13.91
N ALA A 219 -3.67 -10.53 14.03
CA ALA A 219 -3.14 -11.74 13.41
C ALA A 219 -2.84 -11.42 11.95
N ASP A 220 -1.77 -12.00 11.41
CA ASP A 220 -1.66 -12.06 9.96
C ASP A 220 -2.98 -12.64 9.49
N GLY A 221 -3.77 -11.82 8.80
CA GLY A 221 -4.86 -12.36 8.03
C GLY A 221 -4.23 -13.44 7.17
N SER A 222 -4.97 -14.50 6.89
CA SER A 222 -4.85 -14.99 5.54
C SER A 222 -5.19 -13.78 4.67
N SER A 223 -4.18 -12.97 4.30
CA SER A 223 -4.17 -12.44 2.97
C SER A 223 -4.22 -13.70 2.13
N ASP A 224 -5.44 -14.15 1.85
CA ASP A 224 -5.71 -14.51 0.49
C ASP A 224 -5.34 -13.23 -0.26
N PRO A 225 -4.14 -13.12 -0.85
CA PRO A 225 -3.96 -12.13 -1.90
C PRO A 225 -5.23 -12.18 -2.73
N THR A 226 -5.85 -11.04 -3.06
CA THR A 226 -6.90 -11.08 -4.07
C THR A 226 -6.24 -11.63 -5.33
N CYS A 227 -6.32 -12.95 -5.52
CA CYS A 227 -5.71 -13.68 -6.61
C CYS A 227 -6.53 -13.32 -7.83
N ASN A 228 -6.14 -12.23 -8.47
CA ASN A 228 -6.58 -11.90 -9.81
C ASN A 228 -5.72 -12.62 -10.86
N LEU A 229 -5.06 -13.73 -10.48
CA LEU A 229 -4.48 -14.64 -11.44
C LEU A 229 -5.62 -15.36 -12.15
N ASN A 230 -5.56 -15.30 -13.47
CA ASN A 230 -6.46 -16.02 -14.35
C ASN A 230 -5.58 -16.63 -15.45
N ALA A 231 -5.46 -17.95 -15.45
CA ALA A 231 -4.77 -18.74 -16.46
C ALA A 231 -5.61 -18.93 -17.74
N GLY A 232 -6.87 -18.48 -17.71
CA GLY A 232 -7.84 -18.61 -18.80
C GLY A 232 -8.71 -19.85 -18.65
N ALA A 233 -9.58 -20.08 -19.62
CA ALA A 233 -10.38 -21.30 -19.70
C ALA A 233 -9.63 -22.42 -20.43
N ASP A 234 -9.97 -23.67 -20.13
CA ASP A 234 -9.39 -24.84 -20.79
C ASP A 234 -9.51 -24.72 -22.30
N ALA A 235 -8.39 -24.97 -22.98
CA ALA A 235 -8.28 -24.74 -24.41
C ALA A 235 -7.71 -25.98 -25.09
N SER A 236 -8.21 -26.25 -26.29
CA SER A 236 -7.73 -27.38 -27.07
C SER A 236 -7.63 -27.06 -28.55
N LYS A 237 -6.74 -27.78 -29.22
CA LYS A 237 -6.55 -27.69 -30.66
C LYS A 237 -6.28 -29.06 -31.25
N THR A 238 -6.87 -29.31 -32.41
CA THR A 238 -6.60 -30.50 -33.20
C THR A 238 -5.57 -30.16 -34.28
N ILE A 239 -4.54 -30.99 -34.40
CA ILE A 239 -3.55 -30.97 -35.47
C ILE A 239 -3.41 -32.37 -36.06
N THR A 240 -2.95 -32.45 -37.29
CA THR A 240 -2.63 -33.70 -37.97
C THR A 240 -1.28 -34.24 -37.52
N LYS A 241 -1.00 -35.52 -37.79
CA LYS A 241 0.28 -36.14 -37.44
C LYS A 241 1.44 -35.47 -38.18
N SER A 242 1.27 -35.15 -39.45
CA SER A 242 2.25 -34.45 -40.27
C SER A 242 2.52 -33.04 -39.74
N GLU A 243 1.49 -32.32 -39.27
CA GLU A 243 1.69 -31.02 -38.60
C GLU A 243 2.46 -31.17 -37.29
N ALA A 244 2.18 -32.20 -36.49
CA ALA A 244 2.91 -32.48 -35.25
C ALA A 244 4.38 -32.87 -35.51
N ASP A 245 4.63 -33.76 -36.49
CA ASP A 245 5.96 -34.23 -36.89
C ASP A 245 6.81 -33.10 -37.50
N ALA A 246 6.18 -32.07 -38.08
CA ALA A 246 6.86 -30.91 -38.67
C ALA A 246 7.36 -29.89 -37.65
N ILE A 247 7.03 -30.02 -36.36
CA ILE A 247 7.46 -29.09 -35.31
C ILE A 247 8.92 -29.38 -34.95
N PRO A 248 9.88 -28.50 -35.30
CA PRO A 248 11.29 -28.87 -35.35
C PRO A 248 12.00 -28.81 -34.00
N SER A 249 11.38 -28.23 -32.97
CA SER A 249 12.09 -27.97 -31.71
C SER A 249 11.14 -27.81 -30.51
N TRP A 250 11.74 -27.94 -29.33
CA TRP A 250 11.11 -27.65 -28.04
C TRP A 250 10.45 -26.26 -27.99
N ASP A 251 11.11 -25.24 -28.56
CA ASP A 251 10.60 -23.86 -28.53
C ASP A 251 9.32 -23.72 -29.38
N GLU A 252 9.25 -24.41 -30.51
CA GLU A 252 8.06 -24.43 -31.37
C GLU A 252 6.90 -25.20 -30.74
N VAL A 253 7.18 -26.30 -30.02
CA VAL A 253 6.14 -27.00 -29.22
C VAL A 253 5.63 -26.10 -28.10
N ARG A 254 6.52 -25.41 -27.39
CA ARG A 254 6.12 -24.43 -26.36
C ARG A 254 5.24 -23.34 -26.95
N LYS A 255 5.59 -22.78 -28.12
CA LYS A 255 4.78 -21.78 -28.82
C LYS A 255 3.41 -22.32 -29.21
N LEU A 256 3.30 -23.57 -29.65
CA LEU A 256 2.03 -24.20 -29.96
C LEU A 256 1.11 -24.22 -28.74
N TYR A 257 1.58 -24.68 -27.58
CA TYR A 257 0.77 -24.67 -26.36
C TYR A 257 0.44 -23.26 -25.88
N LEU A 258 1.41 -22.33 -25.89
CA LEU A 258 1.16 -20.93 -25.53
C LEU A 258 0.19 -20.22 -26.49
N SER A 259 -0.02 -20.74 -27.71
CA SER A 259 -1.00 -20.20 -28.66
C SER A 259 -2.46 -20.53 -28.31
N LEU A 260 -2.67 -21.47 -27.37
CA LEU A 260 -4.00 -21.82 -26.87
C LEU A 260 -4.50 -20.86 -25.79
N LEU A 261 -3.60 -20.10 -25.16
CA LEU A 261 -3.95 -19.12 -24.14
C LEU A 261 -4.64 -17.90 -24.75
N GLU A 262 -5.64 -17.37 -24.07
CA GLU A 262 -6.34 -16.14 -24.46
C GLU A 262 -5.39 -14.92 -24.49
N GLU A 263 -5.77 -13.89 -25.23
CA GLU A 263 -5.00 -12.65 -25.27
C GLU A 263 -5.01 -11.97 -23.90
N GLY A 264 -3.82 -11.60 -23.41
CA GLY A 264 -3.64 -10.98 -22.09
C GLY A 264 -3.25 -11.96 -20.98
N ILE A 265 -3.30 -13.27 -21.21
CA ILE A 265 -2.81 -14.27 -20.25
C ILE A 265 -1.27 -14.24 -20.22
N SER A 266 -0.72 -14.32 -19.00
CA SER A 266 0.71 -14.39 -18.72
C SER A 266 1.35 -15.61 -19.42
N LYS A 267 2.51 -15.42 -20.06
CA LYS A 267 3.27 -16.47 -20.79
C LYS A 267 4.48 -17.01 -20.03
N ASN A 268 4.58 -16.62 -18.76
CA ASN A 268 5.67 -16.89 -17.84
C ASN A 268 5.34 -17.99 -16.80
N GLY A 269 4.20 -18.67 -16.95
CA GLY A 269 3.85 -19.87 -16.22
C GLY A 269 4.66 -21.12 -16.61
N GLU A 270 4.42 -22.18 -15.84
CA GLU A 270 5.07 -23.49 -15.93
C GLU A 270 4.13 -24.54 -16.51
N PHE A 271 4.70 -25.55 -17.18
CA PHE A 271 3.96 -26.66 -17.78
C PHE A 271 4.16 -27.93 -16.96
N HIS A 272 3.06 -28.62 -16.64
CA HIS A 272 3.11 -29.93 -16.00
C HIS A 272 2.11 -30.93 -16.64
N PRO A 273 2.57 -32.02 -17.27
CA PRO A 273 3.96 -32.38 -17.58
C PRO A 273 4.70 -31.31 -18.40
N SER A 274 6.04 -31.29 -18.32
CA SER A 274 6.84 -30.28 -19.02
C SER A 274 6.77 -30.45 -20.54
N ILE A 275 7.12 -29.41 -21.29
CA ILE A 275 7.20 -29.51 -22.77
C ILE A 275 8.16 -30.63 -23.21
N TRP A 276 9.25 -30.88 -22.46
CA TRP A 276 10.15 -32.00 -22.75
C TRP A 276 9.48 -33.36 -22.52
N ASP A 277 8.69 -33.49 -21.45
CA ASP A 277 7.95 -34.71 -21.15
C ASP A 277 6.90 -34.98 -22.24
N LEU A 278 6.20 -33.95 -22.70
CA LEU A 278 5.26 -34.05 -23.82
C LEU A 278 5.94 -34.53 -25.10
N ILE A 279 7.08 -33.93 -25.46
CA ILE A 279 7.88 -34.34 -26.63
C ILE A 279 8.34 -35.79 -26.49
N ASN A 280 8.82 -36.18 -25.32
CA ASN A 280 9.28 -37.55 -25.08
C ASN A 280 8.12 -38.56 -25.06
N SER A 281 6.92 -38.13 -24.69
CA SER A 281 5.70 -38.95 -24.69
C SER A 281 5.05 -39.07 -26.07
N TYR A 282 5.47 -38.26 -27.05
CA TYR A 282 4.89 -38.24 -28.39
C TYR A 282 5.23 -39.53 -29.16
N THR A 283 4.19 -40.31 -29.47
CA THR A 283 4.31 -41.58 -30.22
C THR A 283 3.42 -41.62 -31.48
N GLY A 284 2.89 -40.46 -31.90
CA GLY A 284 1.97 -40.34 -33.04
C GLY A 284 0.57 -39.88 -32.63
N PRO A 285 -0.50 -40.30 -33.33
CA PRO A 285 -1.86 -39.88 -33.03
C PRO A 285 -2.26 -40.19 -31.58
N GLY A 286 -2.85 -39.22 -30.90
CA GLY A 286 -3.13 -39.28 -29.47
C GLY A 286 -3.60 -37.95 -28.90
N THR A 287 -3.84 -37.93 -27.59
CA THR A 287 -4.19 -36.73 -26.84
C THR A 287 -3.01 -36.36 -25.96
N TYR A 288 -2.55 -35.13 -26.05
CA TYR A 288 -1.40 -34.61 -25.31
C TYR A 288 -1.86 -33.41 -24.48
N THR A 289 -1.88 -33.58 -23.18
CA THR A 289 -2.44 -32.62 -22.23
C THR A 289 -1.38 -32.15 -21.25
N THR A 290 -1.37 -30.86 -20.95
CA THR A 290 -0.53 -30.25 -19.91
C THR A 290 -1.31 -29.21 -19.14
N THR A 291 -1.06 -29.15 -17.83
CA THR A 291 -1.53 -28.08 -16.97
C THR A 291 -0.54 -26.92 -17.06
N TYR A 292 -1.05 -25.76 -17.46
CA TYR A 292 -0.29 -24.52 -17.46
C TYR A 292 -0.62 -23.73 -16.20
N THR A 293 0.37 -23.56 -15.32
CA THR A 293 0.19 -22.88 -14.04
C THR A 293 0.94 -21.55 -14.04
N ILE A 294 0.23 -20.47 -13.73
CA ILE A 294 0.82 -19.16 -13.46
C ILE A 294 0.84 -18.92 -11.95
N SER A 295 1.95 -18.38 -11.45
CA SER A 295 2.15 -18.10 -10.03
C SER A 295 2.65 -16.68 -9.83
N GLU A 296 2.08 -15.97 -8.86
CA GLU A 296 2.49 -14.62 -8.46
C GLU A 296 2.39 -14.50 -6.93
N GLY A 297 3.55 -14.50 -6.25
CA GLY A 297 3.59 -14.66 -4.80
C GLY A 297 3.06 -16.03 -4.37
N GLU A 298 2.07 -16.04 -3.47
CA GLU A 298 1.38 -17.24 -3.00
C GLU A 298 0.16 -17.62 -3.86
N CYS A 299 -0.20 -16.79 -4.86
CA CYS A 299 -1.29 -17.11 -5.78
C CYS A 299 -0.83 -18.08 -6.85
N THR A 300 -1.66 -19.09 -7.13
CA THR A 300 -1.51 -19.96 -8.29
C THR A 300 -2.84 -20.13 -8.99
N ASP A 301 -2.87 -19.99 -10.31
CA ASP A 301 -4.01 -20.41 -11.12
C ASP A 301 -3.54 -21.28 -12.28
N SER A 302 -4.39 -22.21 -12.73
CA SER A 302 -4.00 -23.21 -13.70
C SER A 302 -5.10 -23.51 -14.70
N VAL A 303 -4.69 -23.76 -15.94
CA VAL A 303 -5.58 -24.14 -17.06
C VAL A 303 -5.10 -25.42 -17.71
N GLU A 304 -6.02 -26.23 -18.22
CA GLU A 304 -5.69 -27.41 -18.99
C GLU A 304 -5.58 -27.07 -20.49
N LEU A 305 -4.42 -27.37 -21.07
CA LEU A 305 -4.15 -27.18 -22.49
C LEU A 305 -3.98 -28.52 -23.17
N THR A 306 -4.81 -28.79 -24.17
CA THR A 306 -4.85 -30.10 -24.84
C THR A 306 -4.61 -29.99 -26.35
N ILE A 307 -3.64 -30.74 -26.85
CA ILE A 307 -3.42 -30.96 -28.29
C ILE A 307 -3.91 -32.36 -28.66
N TYR A 308 -4.89 -32.42 -29.55
CA TYR A 308 -5.31 -33.66 -30.20
C TYR A 308 -4.50 -33.83 -31.48
N VAL A 309 -3.64 -34.85 -31.50
CA VAL A 309 -2.97 -35.27 -32.74
C VAL A 309 -3.83 -36.36 -33.35
N VAL A 310 -4.51 -36.04 -34.44
CA VAL A 310 -5.23 -37.04 -35.22
C VAL A 310 -4.30 -37.64 -36.25
N ALA A 311 -4.60 -38.87 -36.69
CA ALA A 311 -3.95 -39.38 -37.90
C ALA A 311 -4.14 -38.34 -39.01
N ASP A 312 -3.11 -38.16 -39.83
CA ASP A 312 -3.29 -37.47 -41.10
C ASP A 312 -4.53 -38.08 -41.75
N GLN A 313 -5.53 -37.24 -42.03
CA GLN A 313 -6.50 -37.64 -43.02
C GLN A 313 -5.66 -38.05 -44.23
N SER A 314 -5.99 -39.16 -44.87
CA SER A 314 -5.47 -39.43 -46.20
C SER A 314 -6.08 -38.42 -47.19
N SER A 315 -5.92 -37.13 -46.93
CA SER A 315 -5.87 -36.11 -47.93
C SER A 315 -4.48 -36.22 -48.51
N ASP A 316 -4.35 -37.10 -49.49
CA ASP A 316 -3.38 -36.90 -50.55
C ASP A 316 -3.63 -35.48 -51.12
N PRO A 317 -2.81 -34.47 -50.79
CA PRO A 317 -3.12 -33.08 -51.11
C PRO A 317 -2.79 -32.73 -52.57
N GLY A 318 -2.65 -33.73 -53.45
CA GLY A 318 -2.40 -33.56 -54.88
C GLY A 318 -3.47 -34.15 -55.81
N CYS A 319 -4.49 -34.83 -55.30
CA CYS A 319 -5.47 -35.51 -56.15
C CYS A 319 -6.73 -34.67 -56.36
N ASP A 320 -6.79 -33.92 -57.46
CA ASP A 320 -8.04 -33.34 -57.99
C ASP A 320 -8.83 -34.39 -58.82
N LEU A 321 -8.54 -35.68 -58.61
CA LEU A 321 -9.30 -36.78 -59.19
C LEU A 321 -10.57 -36.94 -58.34
N ILE A 322 -11.68 -36.43 -58.87
CA ILE A 322 -13.02 -36.69 -58.33
C ILE A 322 -13.68 -37.72 -59.26
N LEU A 323 -13.23 -38.97 -59.18
CA LEU A 323 -13.98 -40.07 -59.78
C LEU A 323 -15.18 -40.39 -58.88
N LYS A 324 -16.40 -40.26 -59.42
CA LYS A 324 -17.61 -40.68 -58.71
C LYS A 324 -17.58 -42.19 -58.49
N THR A 325 -18.28 -42.69 -57.48
CA THR A 325 -18.16 -44.08 -57.00
C THR A 325 -18.64 -45.14 -57.99
N GLU A 326 -19.42 -44.81 -59.04
CA GLU A 326 -19.87 -45.75 -60.07
C GLU A 326 -20.53 -45.02 -61.26
N SER A 327 -20.37 -45.55 -62.48
CA SER A 327 -21.09 -45.12 -63.68
C SER A 327 -21.55 -46.34 -64.48
N SER A 328 -22.81 -46.35 -64.93
CA SER A 328 -23.34 -47.45 -65.74
C SER A 328 -24.14 -46.99 -66.97
N LYS A 329 -24.20 -47.84 -67.99
CA LYS A 329 -25.03 -47.65 -69.19
C LYS A 329 -25.57 -48.98 -69.69
N SER A 330 -26.80 -48.95 -70.20
CA SER A 330 -27.42 -50.11 -70.86
C SER A 330 -27.39 -49.97 -72.38
N ILE A 331 -27.12 -51.08 -73.07
CA ILE A 331 -27.19 -51.22 -74.53
C ILE A 331 -27.86 -52.55 -74.89
N SER A 332 -28.47 -52.62 -76.07
CA SER A 332 -29.03 -53.88 -76.60
C SER A 332 -27.94 -54.82 -77.13
N TYR A 333 -28.29 -56.10 -77.33
CA TYR A 333 -27.35 -57.11 -77.81
C TYR A 333 -26.85 -56.79 -79.22
N SER A 334 -27.74 -56.39 -80.12
CA SER A 334 -27.38 -55.94 -81.47
C SER A 334 -26.48 -54.71 -81.48
N GLU A 335 -26.69 -53.76 -80.56
CA GLU A 335 -25.79 -52.61 -80.39
C GLU A 335 -24.40 -53.02 -79.88
N ALA A 336 -24.32 -54.00 -78.97
CA ALA A 336 -23.06 -54.53 -78.45
C ALA A 336 -22.28 -55.30 -79.53
N GLU A 337 -22.96 -56.15 -80.30
CA GLU A 337 -22.37 -56.94 -81.40
C GLU A 337 -21.88 -56.05 -82.56
N ALA A 338 -22.54 -54.91 -82.78
CA ALA A 338 -22.18 -53.96 -83.84
C ALA A 338 -20.90 -53.16 -83.55
N ILE A 339 -20.29 -53.27 -82.36
CA ILE A 339 -19.07 -52.55 -82.00
C ILE A 339 -17.86 -53.24 -82.67
N PRO A 340 -17.24 -52.66 -83.70
CA PRO A 340 -16.41 -53.40 -84.64
C PRO A 340 -14.97 -53.66 -84.16
N SER A 341 -14.56 -53.05 -83.05
CA SER A 341 -13.17 -53.14 -82.60
C SER A 341 -13.00 -52.86 -81.11
N TRP A 342 -11.86 -53.33 -80.59
CA TRP A 342 -11.38 -53.02 -79.24
C TRP A 342 -11.37 -51.52 -78.92
N ASP A 343 -10.98 -50.68 -79.88
CA ASP A 343 -10.90 -49.23 -79.68
C ASP A 343 -12.29 -48.60 -79.49
N GLU A 344 -13.30 -49.10 -80.18
CA GLU A 344 -14.69 -48.64 -80.02
C GLU A 344 -15.29 -49.10 -78.69
N VAL A 345 -14.96 -50.31 -78.21
CA VAL A 345 -15.34 -50.75 -76.84
C VAL A 345 -14.65 -49.88 -75.79
N ARG A 346 -13.36 -49.58 -75.96
CA ARG A 346 -12.63 -48.65 -75.08
C ARG A 346 -13.30 -47.28 -75.04
N LYS A 347 -13.68 -46.71 -76.19
CA LYS A 347 -14.39 -45.42 -76.26
C LYS A 347 -15.74 -45.46 -75.56
N LEU A 348 -16.47 -46.58 -75.66
CA LEU A 348 -17.73 -46.77 -74.95
C LEU A 348 -17.53 -46.68 -73.43
N TYR A 349 -16.56 -47.39 -72.86
CA TYR A 349 -16.26 -47.29 -71.43
C TYR A 349 -15.74 -45.90 -71.04
N LEU A 350 -14.86 -45.28 -71.84
CA LEU A 350 -14.39 -43.91 -71.59
C LEU A 350 -15.52 -42.87 -71.65
N SER A 351 -16.65 -43.15 -72.32
CA SER A 351 -17.81 -42.26 -72.37
C SER A 351 -18.61 -42.20 -71.07
N LEU A 352 -18.41 -43.19 -70.18
CA LEU A 352 -19.01 -43.24 -68.84
C LEU A 352 -18.28 -42.38 -67.81
N LEU A 353 -17.07 -41.90 -68.16
CA LEU A 353 -16.28 -41.04 -67.30
C LEU A 353 -16.88 -39.62 -67.24
N PRO A 354 -16.92 -38.98 -66.06
CA PRO A 354 -17.23 -37.56 -65.93
C PRO A 354 -16.36 -36.67 -66.83
N GLN A 355 -16.88 -35.51 -67.23
CA GLN A 355 -16.08 -34.54 -67.98
C GLN A 355 -14.90 -34.05 -67.13
N GLY A 356 -13.72 -33.95 -67.74
CA GLY A 356 -12.49 -33.51 -67.07
C GLY A 356 -11.59 -34.65 -66.58
N VAL A 357 -12.06 -35.90 -66.56
CA VAL A 357 -11.25 -37.07 -66.16
C VAL A 357 -10.19 -37.39 -67.21
N SER A 358 -8.95 -37.64 -66.76
CA SER A 358 -7.86 -38.08 -67.63
C SER A 358 -8.19 -39.41 -68.31
N ARG A 359 -7.88 -39.51 -69.61
CA ARG A 359 -8.12 -40.71 -70.44
C ARG A 359 -6.89 -41.62 -70.54
N SER A 360 -5.85 -41.36 -69.74
CA SER A 360 -4.60 -42.10 -69.70
C SER A 360 -4.55 -43.23 -68.66
N GLY A 361 -5.63 -43.44 -67.89
CA GLY A 361 -5.75 -44.53 -66.92
C GLY A 361 -5.85 -45.93 -67.55
N SER A 362 -5.82 -46.93 -66.68
CA SER A 362 -5.87 -48.36 -67.00
C SER A 362 -7.22 -48.98 -66.64
N PHE A 363 -7.61 -50.04 -67.35
CA PHE A 363 -8.80 -50.85 -67.08
C PHE A 363 -8.42 -52.17 -66.44
N ASP A 364 -9.08 -52.55 -65.35
CA ASP A 364 -8.96 -53.87 -64.72
C ASP A 364 -10.34 -54.41 -64.29
N PRO A 365 -10.85 -55.51 -64.87
CA PRO A 365 -10.30 -56.28 -66.00
C PRO A 365 -10.12 -55.43 -67.26
N SER A 366 -9.21 -55.86 -68.15
CA SER A 366 -8.88 -55.10 -69.35
C SER A 366 -10.03 -55.10 -70.37
N ILE A 367 -10.03 -54.16 -71.31
CA ILE A 367 -11.03 -54.12 -72.39
C ILE A 367 -11.02 -55.42 -73.22
N TRP A 368 -9.88 -56.09 -73.37
CA TRP A 368 -9.83 -57.39 -74.03
C TRP A 368 -10.52 -58.49 -73.23
N ASP A 369 -10.36 -58.48 -71.91
CA ASP A 369 -11.02 -59.45 -71.02
C ASP A 369 -12.54 -59.26 -71.07
N LEU A 370 -13.02 -58.01 -71.07
CA LEU A 370 -14.45 -57.69 -71.22
C LEU A 370 -15.02 -58.15 -72.57
N ILE A 371 -14.25 -58.00 -73.65
CA ILE A 371 -14.66 -58.46 -74.99
C ILE A 371 -14.72 -59.98 -75.04
N ASN A 372 -13.72 -60.67 -74.49
CA ASN A 372 -13.69 -62.14 -74.44
C ASN A 372 -14.86 -62.66 -73.62
N ASP A 373 -15.11 -62.05 -72.46
CA ASP A 373 -16.23 -62.38 -71.57
C ASP A 373 -17.60 -62.15 -72.23
N PHE A 374 -17.72 -61.09 -73.04
CA PHE A 374 -18.90 -60.87 -73.88
C PHE A 374 -19.08 -61.95 -74.94
N ASN A 375 -18.02 -62.31 -75.66
CA ASN A 375 -18.07 -63.35 -76.69
C ASN A 375 -18.39 -64.75 -76.12
N GLU A 376 -18.08 -64.99 -74.84
CA GLU A 376 -18.41 -66.23 -74.15
C GLU A 376 -19.84 -66.25 -73.57
N ARG A 377 -20.28 -65.14 -72.96
CA ARG A 377 -21.55 -65.10 -72.19
C ARG A 377 -22.71 -64.40 -72.89
N GLY A 378 -22.45 -63.43 -73.77
CA GLY A 378 -23.45 -62.64 -74.47
C GLY A 378 -24.19 -61.61 -73.60
N VAL A 379 -25.41 -61.91 -73.15
CA VAL A 379 -26.23 -60.97 -72.37
C VAL A 379 -25.74 -60.95 -70.91
N GLY A 380 -25.62 -59.77 -70.31
CA GLY A 380 -25.18 -59.64 -68.92
C GLY A 380 -24.58 -58.28 -68.60
N SER A 381 -24.00 -58.17 -67.41
CA SER A 381 -23.26 -56.97 -66.98
C SER A 381 -21.77 -57.20 -67.14
N TYR A 382 -21.08 -56.17 -67.59
CA TYR A 382 -19.64 -56.16 -67.84
C TYR A 382 -19.07 -54.96 -67.09
N THR A 383 -18.29 -55.25 -66.05
CA THR A 383 -17.76 -54.25 -65.12
C THR A 383 -16.24 -54.21 -65.18
N THR A 384 -15.69 -53.00 -65.18
CA THR A 384 -14.25 -52.75 -65.08
C THR A 384 -13.96 -51.59 -64.15
N THR A 385 -12.86 -51.66 -63.42
CA THR A 385 -12.33 -50.55 -62.63
C THR A 385 -11.37 -49.75 -63.51
N TYR A 386 -11.68 -48.47 -63.72
CA TYR A 386 -10.80 -47.54 -64.41
C TYR A 386 -9.98 -46.77 -63.40
N THR A 387 -8.66 -46.99 -63.39
CA THR A 387 -7.72 -46.37 -62.45
C THR A 387 -6.85 -45.35 -63.17
N VAL A 388 -6.82 -44.12 -62.67
CA VAL A 388 -5.91 -43.06 -63.14
C VAL A 388 -4.81 -42.92 -62.10
N VAL A 389 -3.56 -42.90 -62.55
CA VAL A 389 -2.38 -42.62 -61.71
C VAL A 389 -1.71 -41.36 -62.24
N GLU A 390 -1.52 -40.37 -61.37
CA GLU A 390 -0.84 -39.11 -61.67
C GLU A 390 0.20 -38.82 -60.58
N GLY A 391 1.47 -39.14 -60.84
CA GLY A 391 2.51 -39.08 -59.80
C GLY A 391 2.31 -40.19 -58.77
N ASP A 392 2.28 -39.82 -57.48
CA ASP A 392 2.00 -40.73 -56.36
C ASP A 392 0.50 -40.90 -56.07
N CYS A 393 -0.33 -40.23 -56.87
CA CYS A 393 -1.77 -40.09 -56.74
C CYS A 393 -2.48 -41.19 -57.56
N SER A 394 -3.40 -41.95 -56.96
CA SER A 394 -4.23 -42.92 -57.71
C SER A 394 -5.70 -42.85 -57.30
N ASP A 395 -6.60 -42.74 -58.27
CA ASP A 395 -8.04 -42.78 -58.06
C ASP A 395 -8.70 -43.76 -59.06
N SER A 396 -9.84 -44.33 -58.69
CA SER A 396 -10.51 -45.34 -59.52
C SER A 396 -12.03 -45.23 -59.52
N ILE A 397 -12.66 -45.52 -60.66
CA ILE A 397 -14.12 -45.60 -60.83
C ILE A 397 -14.54 -46.96 -61.36
N GLU A 398 -15.64 -47.49 -60.84
CA GLU A 398 -16.30 -48.66 -61.42
C GLU A 398 -17.19 -48.26 -62.61
N LEU A 399 -16.95 -48.87 -63.76
CA LEU A 399 -17.68 -48.64 -65.00
C LEU A 399 -18.40 -49.92 -65.42
N THR A 400 -19.72 -49.84 -65.61
CA THR A 400 -20.54 -51.01 -65.97
C THR A 400 -21.32 -50.79 -67.26
N ILE A 401 -21.19 -51.72 -68.21
CA ILE A 401 -22.09 -51.83 -69.36
C ILE A 401 -23.03 -53.01 -69.14
N HIS A 402 -24.34 -52.74 -69.17
CA HIS A 402 -25.37 -53.78 -69.17
C HIS A 402 -25.80 -54.06 -70.60
N VAL A 403 -25.54 -55.27 -71.09
CA VAL A 403 -26.05 -55.75 -72.37
C VAL A 403 -27.35 -56.49 -72.13
N THR A 404 -28.45 -55.99 -72.68
CA THR A 404 -29.78 -56.59 -72.59
C THR A 404 -30.18 -57.26 -73.91
N PRO A 405 -31.07 -58.27 -73.91
CA PRO A 405 -31.57 -58.85 -75.16
C PRO A 405 -32.18 -57.79 -76.08
N ASP A 406 -32.10 -58.01 -77.40
CA ASP A 406 -32.88 -57.22 -78.35
C ASP A 406 -34.38 -57.46 -78.10
N ASN A 407 -35.16 -56.37 -78.08
CA ASN A 407 -36.62 -56.43 -78.00
C ASN A 407 -37.26 -56.70 -79.36
#